data_AF-A0A433VHW2-F1
#
_entry.id   AF-A0A433VHW2-F1
#
_cell.length_a   1.000
_cell.length_b   1.000
_cell.length_c   1.000
_cell.angle_alpha   90.00
_cell.angle_beta   90.00
_cell.angle_gamma   90.00
#
_symmetry.space_group_name_H-M   'P 1'
#
loop_
_entity.id
_entity.type
_entity.pdbx_description
1 polymer ?
#
loop_
_entity_poly.entity_id
_entity_poly.type
_entity_poly.pdbx_seq_one_letter_code
_entity_poly.pdbx_strand_id
1 'polypeptide(L)' 'MAISGRVQSIVGNKFTLNDGTGQIIVDAGPPHWRQINLSKGEQISVKGELSKSGQEFNAFNIRRSNGSVIEIRSPEG' A
#
# COMPACT_ATOMS: atom_id res chain seq x y z
N MET A 1 7.85 -8.65 -2.54
CA MET A 1 6.62 -9.38 -2.97
C MET A 1 5.56 -8.39 -3.44
N ALA A 2 4.40 -8.85 -3.94
CA ALA A 2 3.30 -7.97 -4.32
C ALA A 2 1.95 -8.52 -3.87
N ILE A 3 1.07 -7.63 -3.43
CA ILE A 3 -0.33 -7.91 -3.05
C ILE A 3 -1.26 -7.03 -3.86
N SER A 4 -2.48 -7.48 -4.15
CA SER A 4 -3.45 -6.69 -4.91
C SER A 4 -4.82 -6.76 -4.27
N GLY A 5 -5.57 -5.67 -4.29
CA GLY A 5 -6.84 -5.62 -3.58
C GLY A 5 -7.57 -4.28 -3.70
N ARG A 6 -8.67 -4.17 -2.95
CA ARG A 6 -9.45 -2.93 -2.82
C ARG A 6 -9.12 -2.20 -1.53
N VAL A 7 -8.89 -0.90 -1.64
CA VAL A 7 -8.68 -0.01 -0.49
C VAL A 7 -9.98 0.11 0.32
N GLN A 8 -9.93 -0.18 1.62
CA GLN A 8 -11.11 -0.15 2.50
C GLN A 8 -11.16 1.09 3.40
N SER A 9 -10.00 1.56 3.85
CA SER A 9 -9.86 2.72 4.75
C SER A 9 -8.48 3.33 4.56
N ILE A 10 -8.33 4.62 4.86
CA ILE A 10 -7.09 5.37 4.73
C ILE A 10 -6.94 6.26 5.96
N VAL A 11 -5.77 6.24 6.59
CA VAL A 11 -5.38 7.10 7.71
C VAL A 11 -3.96 7.60 7.44
N GLY A 12 -3.85 8.84 6.95
CA GLY A 12 -2.57 9.36 6.45
C GLY A 12 -2.05 8.52 5.29
N ASN A 13 -0.86 7.95 5.44
CA ASN A 13 -0.24 7.04 4.47
C ASN A 13 -0.40 5.55 4.81
N LYS A 14 -1.16 5.23 5.85
CA LYS A 14 -1.57 3.85 6.13
C LYS A 14 -2.95 3.60 5.56
N PHE A 15 -3.16 2.41 5.00
CA PHE A 15 -4.47 2.03 4.49
C PHE A 15 -4.71 0.53 4.65
N THR A 16 -5.97 0.14 4.78
CA THR A 16 -6.35 -1.28 4.80
C THR A 16 -6.66 -1.73 3.38
N LEU A 17 -6.01 -2.81 2.93
CA LEU A 17 -6.25 -3.45 1.64
C LEU A 17 -6.96 -4.78 1.86
N ASN A 18 -8.04 -5.02 1.12
CA ASN A 18 -8.71 -6.33 1.08
C ASN A 18 -8.39 -7.02 -0.25
N ASP A 19 -7.77 -8.20 -0.18
CA ASP A 19 -7.32 -8.97 -1.35
C ASP A 19 -8.31 -10.08 -1.77
N GLY A 20 -9.47 -10.15 -1.14
CA GLY A 20 -10.50 -11.18 -1.34
C GLY A 20 -10.36 -12.37 -0.38
N THR A 21 -9.23 -12.54 0.28
CA THR A 21 -8.99 -13.60 1.28
C THR A 21 -8.94 -13.05 2.71
N GLY A 22 -8.59 -11.79 2.86
CA GLY A 22 -8.51 -11.12 4.16
C GLY A 22 -8.25 -9.63 4.02
N GLN A 23 -7.77 -9.03 5.11
CA GLN A 23 -7.39 -7.63 5.16
C GLN A 23 -5.97 -7.50 5.70
N ILE A 24 -5.20 -6.58 5.13
CA ILE A 24 -3.85 -6.25 5.57
C ILE A 24 -3.68 -4.74 5.65
N ILE A 25 -2.97 -4.27 6.68
CA ILE A 25 -2.57 -2.87 6.79
C ILE A 25 -1.34 -2.67 5.90
N VAL A 26 -1.41 -1.71 4.99
CA VAL A 26 -0.29 -1.28 4.19
C VAL A 26 0.25 0.02 4.76
N ASP A 27 1.55 0.06 5.04
CA ASP A 27 2.28 1.24 5.46
C ASP A 27 3.06 1.80 4.27
N ALA A 28 2.62 2.96 3.76
CA ALA A 28 3.33 3.68 2.70
C ALA A 28 4.28 4.76 3.24
N GLY A 29 4.77 4.57 4.46
CA GLY A 29 5.78 5.41 5.08
C GLY A 29 5.24 6.75 5.58
N PRO A 30 6.13 7.58 6.16
CA PRO A 30 5.74 8.85 6.76
C PRO A 30 5.06 9.82 5.77
N PRO A 31 3.99 10.53 6.19
CA PRO A 31 3.22 11.41 5.30
C PRO A 31 3.97 12.68 4.88
N HIS A 32 5.03 13.07 5.61
CA HIS A 32 5.77 14.30 5.34
C HIS A 32 6.63 14.23 4.07
N TRP A 33 6.85 13.04 3.50
CA TRP A 33 7.67 12.87 2.29
C TRP A 33 6.81 12.80 1.03
N ARG A 34 5.64 12.16 1.10
CA ARG A 34 4.69 12.06 -0.03
C ARG A 34 3.32 11.63 0.45
N GLN A 35 2.25 12.27 -0.05
CA GLN A 35 0.89 11.76 0.13
C GLN A 35 0.54 10.77 -0.97
N ILE A 36 -0.07 9.64 -0.60
CA ILE A 36 -0.43 8.57 -1.54
C ILE A 36 -1.72 8.85 -2.34
N ASN A 37 -2.55 9.81 -1.92
CA ASN A 37 -3.78 10.24 -2.64
C ASN A 37 -4.57 9.05 -3.23
N LEU A 38 -4.82 8.04 -2.41
CA LEU A 38 -5.66 6.89 -2.77
C LEU A 38 -7.12 7.18 -2.40
N SER A 39 -8.03 6.45 -3.03
CA SER A 39 -9.46 6.51 -2.69
C SER A 39 -9.95 5.19 -2.12
N LYS A 40 -10.91 5.24 -1.19
CA LYS A 40 -11.64 4.04 -0.76
C LYS A 40 -12.36 3.42 -1.96
N GLY A 41 -12.31 2.09 -2.07
CA GLY A 41 -12.87 1.31 -3.17
C GLY A 41 -11.92 1.14 -4.36
N GLU A 42 -10.81 1.86 -4.40
CA GLU A 42 -9.83 1.79 -5.48
C GLU A 42 -9.16 0.41 -5.53
N GLN A 43 -9.07 -0.17 -6.72
CA GLN A 43 -8.34 -1.41 -6.97
C GLN A 43 -6.88 -1.09 -7.30
N ILE A 44 -5.96 -1.61 -6.51
CA ILE A 44 -4.52 -1.35 -6.63
C ILE A 44 -3.69 -2.63 -6.48
N SER A 45 -2.43 -2.55 -6.88
CA SER A 45 -1.38 -3.52 -6.58
C SER A 45 -0.26 -2.82 -5.83
N VAL A 46 0.24 -3.43 -4.77
CA VAL A 46 1.30 -2.88 -3.91
C VAL A 46 2.49 -3.81 -3.96
N LYS A 47 3.64 -3.29 -4.35
CA LYS A 47 4.93 -3.96 -4.19
C LYS A 47 5.53 -3.56 -2.85
N GLY A 48 6.02 -4.54 -2.11
CA GLY A 48 6.51 -4.32 -0.75
C GLY A 48 6.97 -5.59 -0.07
N GLU A 49 7.01 -5.55 1.26
CA GLU A 49 7.39 -6.65 2.12
C GLU A 49 6.54 -6.68 3.39
N LEU A 50 6.39 -7.86 3.97
CA LEU A 50 5.75 -8.01 5.27
C LEU A 50 6.71 -7.50 6.37
N SER A 51 6.19 -6.77 7.35
CA SER A 51 6.96 -6.35 8.50
C SER A 51 7.44 -7.55 9.32
N LYS A 52 8.46 -7.35 10.16
CA LYS A 52 9.00 -8.41 11.03
C LYS A 52 7.94 -9.01 11.97
N SER A 53 6.95 -8.23 12.39
CA SER A 53 5.85 -8.71 13.23
C SER A 53 4.71 -9.36 12.44
N GLY A 54 4.72 -9.26 11.10
CA GLY A 54 3.66 -9.77 10.24
C GLY A 54 2.38 -8.91 10.20
N GLN A 55 2.33 -7.82 10.95
CA GLN A 55 1.10 -7.02 11.13
C GLN A 55 0.87 -5.98 10.03
N GLU A 56 1.94 -5.58 9.33
CA GLU A 56 1.90 -4.52 8.32
C GLU A 56 2.65 -4.96 7.06
N PHE A 57 2.23 -4.41 5.92
CA PHE A 57 2.91 -4.55 4.64
C PHE A 57 3.57 -3.23 4.28
N ASN A 58 4.89 -3.17 4.33
CA ASN A 58 5.64 -1.96 4.02
C ASN A 58 5.72 -1.77 2.50
N ALA A 59 5.14 -0.70 1.99
CA ALA A 59 5.11 -0.44 0.55
C ALA A 59 6.43 0.14 0.03
N PHE A 60 6.81 -0.31 -1.16
CA PHE A 60 7.88 0.27 -1.99
C PHE A 60 7.29 1.09 -3.14
N ASN A 61 6.26 0.54 -3.81
CA ASN A 61 5.45 1.28 -4.75
C ASN A 61 4.00 0.76 -4.81
N ILE A 62 3.12 1.62 -5.32
CA ILE A 62 1.70 1.33 -5.50
C ILE A 62 1.35 1.57 -6.96
N ARG A 63 0.83 0.55 -7.63
CA ARG A 63 0.33 0.65 -9.02
C ARG A 63 -1.19 0.64 -9.02
N ARG A 64 -1.78 1.67 -9.62
CA ARG A 64 -3.22 1.79 -9.83
C ARG A 64 -3.69 0.96 -11.03
N SER A 65 -5.00 0.68 -11.10
CA SER A 65 -5.62 0.00 -12.24
C SER A 65 -5.44 0.74 -13.57
N ASN A 66 -5.32 2.08 -13.53
CA ASN A 66 -5.04 2.91 -14.71
C ASN A 66 -3.56 2.89 -15.15
N GLY A 67 -2.71 2.08 -14.51
CA GLY A 67 -1.30 1.95 -14.83
C GLY A 67 -0.39 2.97 -14.15
N SER A 68 -0.91 4.03 -13.52
CA SER A 68 -0.08 4.99 -12.80
C SER A 68 0.58 4.37 -11.58
N VAL A 69 1.81 4.81 -11.28
CA VAL A 69 2.62 4.30 -10.18
C VAL A 69 2.94 5.43 -9.20
N ILE A 70 2.80 5.12 -7.91
CA ILE A 70 3.28 5.96 -6.81
C ILE A 70 4.53 5.29 -6.25
N GLU A 71 5.68 5.93 -6.46
CA GLU A 71 6.92 5.52 -5.81
C GLU A 71 6.93 6.00 -4.35
N ILE A 72 7.16 5.08 -3.42
CA ILE A 72 7.21 5.34 -1.98
C ILE A 72 8.65 5.36 -1.50
N ARG A 73 9.37 4.26 -1.68
CA ARG A 73 10.78 4.10 -1.33
C ARG A 73 11.42 2.97 -2.12
N SER A 74 12.73 3.01 -2.25
CA SER A 74 13.50 1.90 -2.79
C SER A 74 13.33 0.64 -1.92
N PRO A 75 13.27 -0.56 -2.52
CA PRO A 75 13.33 -1.82 -1.77
C PRO A 75 14.65 -1.97 -0.99
N GLU A 76 15.68 -1.31 -1.50
CA GLU A 76 17.02 -1.25 -0.95
C GLU A 76 17.12 0.00 -0.09
N GLY A 77 17.34 -0.20 1.22
CA GLY A 77 17.62 0.85 2.19
C GLY A 77 18.99 0.63 2.80
#